data_AF-A0A1E1LP41-F1
#
_entry.id   AF-A0A1E1LP41-F1
#
_cell.length_a   1.000
_cell.length_b   1.000
_cell.length_c   1.000
_cell.angle_alpha   90.00
_cell.angle_beta   90.00
_cell.angle_gamma   90.00
#
_symmetry.space_group_name_H-M   'P 1'
#
loop_
_entity.id
_entity.type
_entity.pdbx_description
1 polymer ?
#
loop_
_entity_poly.entity_id
_entity_poly.type
_entity_poly.pdbx_seq_one_letter_code
_entity_poly.pdbx_strand_id
1 'polypeptide(L)'
;MPDPNHKQVSSKHIPGRLRALDTLLQAEDGSREEIAVLGVIAFLNPENIGEDILKPDITQPQAPDYPISESNFQKACKNLISSAIVWTGPAQSSLDVSPEVQKRVRDKIAEDAIRSESFFIHVATRLASLWPYTNETPVPHTQERKDRWRRCAMLRPHVESLIEGYFDLKLKRHVAQPTIKFVELLKEAASYHIERGEPEEATRLLDIAAPMCESAKATPRLTEYRPEIYRGYVGLAHITRERRLYLKYAELNFNVELERFKESGKETASLASAYDHTGIVYNLFSRHEDAIRCFETSIAIRRNLEDFRKDWLFIPKYHMAHVYLHLGDDERAAGILDSAIIDRVEVHGEYDRYSHR
;
A
#
# COMPACT_ATOMS: atom_id res chain seq x y z
N MET A 1 38.60 6.88 -2.90
CA MET A 1 39.17 6.13 -1.76
C MET A 1 38.12 6.10 -0.67
N PRO A 2 37.72 4.93 -0.14
CA PRO A 2 36.72 4.86 0.93
C PRO A 2 37.34 5.28 2.27
N ASP A 3 36.54 5.99 3.06
CA ASP A 3 36.85 6.48 4.41
C ASP A 3 37.19 5.31 5.37
N PRO A 4 38.35 5.32 6.07
CA PRO A 4 38.78 4.21 6.93
C PRO A 4 38.00 4.09 8.25
N ASN A 5 37.08 5.01 8.57
CA ASN A 5 36.39 5.03 9.86
C ASN A 5 34.98 4.42 9.88
N HIS A 6 34.57 3.73 8.82
CA HIS A 6 33.43 2.82 8.91
C HIS A 6 33.86 1.56 9.68
N LYS A 7 33.84 1.64 11.02
CA LYS A 7 33.84 0.46 11.88
C LYS A 7 32.60 -0.36 11.51
N GLN A 8 32.80 -1.41 10.71
CA GLN A 8 31.96 -2.59 10.73
C GLN A 8 31.75 -2.95 12.21
N VAL A 9 30.52 -2.85 12.68
CA VAL A 9 30.13 -3.43 13.96
C VAL A 9 30.44 -4.91 13.84
N SER A 10 31.52 -5.31 14.52
CA SER A 10 32.19 -6.58 14.32
C SER A 10 31.23 -7.74 14.60
N SER A 11 31.22 -8.72 13.71
CA SER A 11 30.55 -10.02 13.76
C SER A 11 30.93 -10.93 14.95
N LYS A 12 31.54 -10.39 16.01
CA LYS A 12 31.79 -11.05 17.31
C LYS A 12 30.56 -10.78 18.19
N HIS A 13 29.63 -11.68 18.52
CA HIS A 13 29.55 -13.13 18.50
C HIS A 13 28.08 -13.54 18.25
N ILE A 14 27.72 -13.99 17.05
CA ILE A 14 26.40 -14.63 16.78
C ILE A 14 26.06 -15.72 17.83
N PRO A 15 27.00 -16.59 18.25
CA PRO A 15 26.74 -17.60 19.29
C PRO A 15 26.44 -17.02 20.68
N GLY A 16 26.90 -15.81 20.98
CA GLY A 16 26.60 -15.14 22.26
C GLY A 16 25.18 -14.58 22.27
N ARG A 17 24.76 -13.97 21.15
CA ARG A 17 23.42 -13.40 20.99
C ARG A 17 22.33 -14.46 21.01
N LEU A 18 22.54 -15.56 20.29
CA LEU A 18 21.60 -16.67 20.29
C LEU A 18 21.46 -17.31 21.68
N ARG A 19 22.54 -17.38 22.46
CA ARG A 19 22.47 -17.85 23.86
C ARG A 19 21.68 -16.90 24.76
N ALA A 20 21.88 -15.59 24.61
CA ALA A 20 21.11 -14.59 25.36
C ALA A 20 19.61 -14.67 24.99
N LEU A 21 19.31 -14.82 23.71
CA LEU A 21 17.96 -15.03 23.22
C LEU A 21 17.34 -16.33 23.77
N ASP A 22 18.04 -17.45 23.70
CA ASP A 22 17.54 -18.74 24.19
C ASP A 22 17.25 -18.68 25.70
N THR A 23 18.08 -17.96 26.47
CA THR A 23 17.84 -17.68 27.90
C THR A 23 16.57 -16.85 28.11
N LEU A 24 16.38 -15.79 27.31
CA LEU A 24 15.20 -14.92 27.38
C LEU A 24 13.92 -15.71 27.05
N LEU A 25 13.94 -16.54 26.01
CA LEU A 25 12.78 -17.33 25.56
C LEU A 25 12.38 -18.44 26.55
N GLN A 26 13.26 -18.79 27.49
CA GLN A 26 13.01 -19.77 28.55
C GLN A 26 12.56 -19.13 29.88
N ALA A 27 12.60 -17.80 30.01
CA ALA A 27 12.27 -17.12 31.26
C ALA A 27 10.75 -17.07 31.51
N GLU A 28 10.30 -17.46 32.70
CA GLU A 28 8.86 -17.66 33.01
C GLU A 28 8.12 -16.36 33.38
N ASP A 29 8.74 -15.40 34.08
CA ASP A 29 7.98 -14.32 34.76
C ASP A 29 8.47 -12.87 34.60
N GLY A 30 9.53 -12.60 33.82
CA GLY A 30 10.11 -11.25 33.71
C GLY A 30 10.38 -10.72 32.31
N SER A 31 10.13 -11.52 31.27
CA SER A 31 10.63 -11.26 29.91
C SER A 31 9.53 -11.16 28.85
N ARG A 32 8.26 -11.12 29.28
CA ARG A 32 7.10 -11.21 28.38
C ARG A 32 7.00 -10.00 27.44
N GLU A 33 7.30 -8.81 27.95
CA GLU A 33 7.36 -7.57 27.18
C GLU A 33 8.50 -7.58 26.15
N GLU A 34 9.71 -8.00 26.55
CA GLU A 34 10.84 -8.14 25.63
C GLU A 34 10.57 -9.16 24.51
N ILE A 35 9.96 -10.30 24.86
CA ILE A 35 9.55 -11.33 23.89
C ILE A 35 8.47 -10.78 22.95
N ALA A 36 7.52 -9.99 23.45
CA ALA A 36 6.49 -9.38 22.61
C ALA A 36 7.06 -8.35 21.64
N VAL A 37 8.02 -7.51 22.08
CA VAL A 37 8.75 -6.59 21.21
C VAL A 37 9.51 -7.36 20.13
N LEU A 38 10.22 -8.44 20.49
CA LEU A 38 10.89 -9.31 19.52
C LEU A 38 9.90 -9.99 18.56
N GLY A 39 8.72 -10.38 19.04
CA GLY A 39 7.65 -10.96 18.23
C GLY A 39 7.15 -10.02 17.13
N VAL A 40 7.00 -8.73 17.43
CA VAL A 40 6.69 -7.69 16.42
C VAL A 40 7.86 -7.47 15.47
N ILE A 41 9.09 -7.32 16.00
CA ILE A 41 10.31 -7.16 15.20
C ILE A 41 10.50 -8.34 14.24
N ALA A 42 10.06 -9.54 14.59
CA ALA A 42 10.20 -10.73 13.77
C ALA A 42 9.42 -10.67 12.43
N PHE A 43 8.46 -9.76 12.27
CA PHE A 43 7.71 -9.55 11.02
C PHE A 43 8.14 -8.27 10.26
N LEU A 44 9.16 -7.57 10.74
CA LEU A 44 9.68 -6.34 10.16
C LEU A 44 11.02 -6.60 9.47
N ASN A 45 11.41 -5.74 8.53
CA ASN A 45 12.78 -5.74 8.01
C ASN A 45 13.80 -5.65 9.18
N PRO A 46 14.88 -6.45 9.18
CA PRO A 46 15.84 -6.50 10.29
C PRO A 46 16.63 -5.21 10.51
N GLU A 47 16.65 -4.29 9.54
CA GLU A 47 17.43 -3.06 9.59
C GLU A 47 16.53 -1.83 9.64
N ASN A 48 17.01 -0.78 10.31
CA ASN A 48 16.39 0.54 10.40
C ASN A 48 14.93 0.52 10.89
N ILE A 49 14.61 -0.32 11.88
CA ILE A 49 13.27 -0.39 12.45
C ILE A 49 13.01 0.87 13.28
N GLY A 50 12.23 1.80 12.74
CA GLY A 50 11.92 3.07 13.39
C GLY A 50 11.16 2.90 14.71
N GLU A 51 11.49 3.73 15.69
CA GLU A 51 10.75 3.84 16.96
C GLU A 51 9.27 4.23 16.70
N ASP A 52 8.97 4.96 15.63
CA ASP A 52 7.60 5.23 15.22
C ASP A 52 6.82 3.97 14.83
N ILE A 53 7.48 2.96 14.25
CA ILE A 53 6.87 1.65 13.96
C ILE A 53 6.62 0.90 15.27
N LEU A 54 7.57 0.90 16.20
CA LEU A 54 7.51 0.07 17.41
C LEU A 54 6.78 0.72 18.60
N LYS A 55 6.67 2.04 18.67
CA LYS A 55 6.04 2.69 19.83
C LYS A 55 4.59 2.24 19.97
N PRO A 56 4.12 1.99 21.20
CA PRO A 56 2.76 1.53 21.43
C PRO A 56 1.72 2.54 20.97
N ASP A 57 0.61 2.03 20.45
CA ASP A 57 -0.53 2.83 20.04
C ASP A 57 -1.79 2.28 20.70
N ILE A 58 -2.15 2.87 21.84
CA ILE A 58 -3.29 2.42 22.65
C ILE A 58 -4.64 2.58 21.94
N THR A 59 -4.69 3.30 20.81
CA THR A 59 -5.90 3.41 19.99
C THR A 59 -6.10 2.19 19.08
N GLN A 60 -5.08 1.34 18.95
CA GLN A 60 -5.07 0.16 18.09
C GLN A 60 -4.94 -1.12 18.91
N PRO A 61 -5.42 -2.27 18.38
CA PRO A 61 -5.19 -3.56 19.00
C PRO A 61 -3.69 -3.86 19.15
N GLN A 62 -3.29 -4.25 20.37
CA GLN A 62 -1.93 -4.61 20.70
C GLN A 62 -1.76 -6.12 20.73
N ALA A 63 -0.53 -6.61 20.49
CA ALA A 63 -0.24 -8.02 20.58
C ALA A 63 -0.20 -8.45 22.07
N PRO A 64 -0.40 -9.74 22.40
CA PRO A 64 -0.26 -10.23 23.75
C PRO A 64 1.08 -9.84 24.38
N ASP A 65 1.02 -9.37 25.63
CA ASP A 65 2.17 -8.89 26.41
C ASP A 65 2.94 -7.70 25.80
N TYR A 66 2.45 -7.09 24.73
CA TYR A 66 3.11 -5.92 24.15
C TYR A 66 3.04 -4.74 25.12
N PRO A 67 4.15 -4.00 25.35
CA PRO A 67 4.14 -2.85 26.23
C PRO A 67 3.09 -1.82 25.82
N ILE A 68 2.26 -1.35 26.75
CA ILE A 68 1.20 -0.37 26.47
C ILE A 68 1.64 1.06 26.83
N SER A 69 2.57 1.19 27.80
CA SER A 69 3.13 2.48 28.21
C SER A 69 4.48 2.71 27.53
N GLU A 70 4.75 3.98 27.23
CA GLU A 70 6.04 4.43 26.70
C GLU A 70 7.21 4.01 27.61
N SER A 71 7.02 4.13 28.93
CA SER A 71 8.05 3.74 29.91
C SER A 71 8.35 2.24 29.88
N ASN A 72 7.35 1.38 29.75
CA ASN A 72 7.57 -0.07 29.69
C ASN A 72 8.21 -0.45 28.36
N PHE A 73 7.76 0.17 27.26
CA PHE A 73 8.34 -0.01 25.93
C PHE A 73 9.84 0.33 25.92
N GLN A 74 10.20 1.51 26.42
CA GLN A 74 11.61 1.93 26.51
C GLN A 74 12.44 1.02 27.40
N LYS A 75 11.87 0.54 28.51
CA LYS A 75 12.54 -0.43 29.41
C LYS A 75 12.81 -1.75 28.68
N ALA A 76 11.83 -2.31 27.97
CA ALA A 76 11.98 -3.54 27.20
C ALA A 76 13.04 -3.39 26.11
N CYS A 77 13.00 -2.31 25.33
CA CYS A 77 14.03 -2.02 24.32
C CYS A 77 15.43 -1.89 24.94
N LYS A 78 15.57 -1.19 26.07
CA LYS A 78 16.85 -1.05 26.77
C LYS A 78 17.40 -2.40 27.26
N ASN A 79 16.53 -3.28 27.76
CA ASN A 79 16.92 -4.63 28.19
C ASN A 79 17.40 -5.50 27.01
N LEU A 80 16.70 -5.43 25.88
CA LEU A 80 17.09 -6.13 24.64
C LEU A 80 18.45 -5.64 24.10
N ILE A 81 18.68 -4.31 24.12
CA ILE A 81 19.97 -3.71 23.74
C ILE A 81 21.08 -4.14 24.70
N SER A 82 20.81 -4.09 26.00
CA SER A 82 21.77 -4.49 27.04
C SER A 82 22.17 -5.97 26.94
N SER A 83 21.25 -6.80 26.44
CA SER A 83 21.46 -8.23 26.18
C SER A 83 22.13 -8.51 24.83
N ALA A 84 22.44 -7.47 24.05
CA ALA A 84 23.00 -7.54 22.69
C ALA A 84 22.16 -8.36 21.69
N ILE A 85 20.85 -8.50 21.94
CA ILE A 85 19.91 -9.20 21.04
C ILE A 85 19.55 -8.27 19.87
N VAL A 86 19.32 -6.99 20.17
CA VAL A 86 19.09 -5.90 19.21
C VAL A 86 20.14 -4.81 19.44
N TRP A 87 20.32 -3.90 18.49
CA TRP A 87 21.20 -2.73 18.64
C TRP A 87 20.55 -1.48 18.05
N THR A 88 21.09 -0.30 18.41
CA THR A 88 20.64 0.96 17.81
C THR A 88 21.14 1.03 16.37
N GLY A 89 20.20 1.21 15.44
CA GLY A 89 20.50 1.36 14.03
C GLY A 89 21.19 2.68 13.69
N PRO A 90 21.63 2.85 12.44
CA PRO A 90 22.35 4.05 12.00
C PRO A 90 21.44 5.28 11.91
N ALA A 91 20.13 5.10 11.73
CA ALA A 91 19.16 6.19 11.81
C ALA A 91 18.86 6.53 13.28
N GLN A 92 18.68 7.82 13.58
CA GLN A 92 18.27 8.26 14.92
C GLN A 92 16.97 7.56 15.31
N SER A 93 16.89 7.03 16.53
CA SER A 93 15.71 6.31 17.03
C SER A 93 15.31 5.10 16.18
N SER A 94 16.27 4.31 15.72
CA SER A 94 16.01 3.03 15.05
C SER A 94 16.66 1.85 15.77
N LEU A 95 16.10 0.66 15.59
CA LEU A 95 16.65 -0.61 16.05
C LEU A 95 16.98 -1.50 14.87
N ASP A 96 18.05 -2.27 15.03
CA ASP A 96 18.46 -3.33 14.12
C ASP A 96 18.53 -4.66 14.88
N VAL A 97 18.32 -5.75 14.15
CA VAL A 97 18.39 -7.11 14.67
C VAL A 97 19.01 -8.04 13.62
N SER A 98 19.71 -9.09 14.06
CA SER A 98 20.28 -10.04 13.10
C SER A 98 19.18 -10.94 12.52
N PRO A 99 19.18 -11.26 11.21
CA PRO A 99 18.21 -12.16 10.60
C PRO A 99 18.10 -13.53 11.31
N GLU A 100 19.20 -14.05 11.88
CA GLU A 100 19.21 -15.30 12.64
C GLU A 100 18.39 -15.22 13.94
N VAL A 101 18.43 -14.07 14.62
CA VAL A 101 17.62 -13.80 15.81
C VAL A 101 16.15 -13.72 15.40
N GLN A 102 15.81 -12.96 14.35
CA GLN A 102 14.42 -12.89 13.85
C GLN A 102 13.89 -14.28 13.49
N LYS A 103 14.68 -15.07 12.76
CA LYS A 103 14.29 -16.43 12.39
C LYS A 103 14.04 -17.30 13.63
N ARG A 104 14.93 -17.27 14.62
CA ARG A 104 14.76 -18.03 15.87
C ARG A 104 13.51 -17.60 16.64
N VAL A 105 13.23 -16.30 16.69
CA VAL A 105 11.99 -15.77 17.29
C VAL A 105 10.77 -16.25 16.50
N ARG A 106 10.76 -16.13 15.16
CA ARG A 106 9.68 -16.63 14.28
C ARG A 106 9.40 -18.12 14.49
N ASP A 107 10.44 -18.92 14.63
CA ASP A 107 10.30 -20.36 14.88
C ASP A 107 9.70 -20.63 16.26
N LYS A 108 10.11 -19.88 17.29
CA LYS A 108 9.57 -20.02 18.64
C LYS A 108 8.11 -19.57 18.73
N ILE A 109 7.76 -18.41 18.18
CA ILE A 109 6.38 -17.91 18.22
C ILE A 109 5.43 -18.79 17.38
N ALA A 110 5.93 -19.45 16.33
CA ALA A 110 5.14 -20.38 15.52
C ALA A 110 4.70 -21.65 16.27
N GLU A 111 5.28 -21.95 17.44
CA GLU A 111 4.76 -23.01 18.31
C GLU A 111 3.34 -22.69 18.83
N ASP A 112 2.98 -21.40 18.89
CA ASP A 112 1.65 -20.91 19.26
C ASP A 112 1.03 -20.12 18.09
N ALA A 113 0.13 -20.80 17.38
CA ALA A 113 -0.54 -20.25 16.20
C ALA A 113 -1.26 -18.92 16.49
N ILE A 114 -1.94 -18.82 17.64
CA ILE A 114 -2.75 -17.65 18.02
C ILE A 114 -1.84 -16.47 18.33
N ARG A 115 -0.75 -16.73 19.06
CA ARG A 115 0.22 -15.70 19.39
C ARG A 115 0.95 -15.19 18.14
N SER A 116 1.38 -16.09 17.26
CA SER A 116 2.03 -15.71 16.00
C SER A 116 1.11 -14.91 15.09
N GLU A 117 -0.18 -15.28 14.99
CA GLU A 117 -1.18 -14.52 14.24
C GLU A 117 -1.37 -13.12 14.86
N SER A 118 -1.42 -13.02 16.19
CA SER A 118 -1.58 -11.73 16.87
C SER A 118 -0.43 -10.75 16.59
N PHE A 119 0.82 -11.23 16.53
CA PHE A 119 1.97 -10.40 16.14
C PHE A 119 1.89 -9.94 14.69
N PHE A 120 1.50 -10.83 13.77
CA PHE A 120 1.26 -10.46 12.37
C PHE A 120 0.19 -9.37 12.26
N ILE A 121 -0.95 -9.52 12.95
CA ILE A 121 -2.04 -8.54 12.95
C ILE A 121 -1.58 -7.19 13.50
N HIS A 122 -0.82 -7.19 14.60
CA HIS A 122 -0.23 -5.99 15.16
C HIS A 122 0.62 -5.25 14.12
N VAL A 123 1.56 -5.96 13.48
CA VAL A 123 2.49 -5.35 12.51
C VAL A 123 1.75 -4.85 11.28
N ALA A 124 0.80 -5.63 10.75
CA ALA A 124 -0.03 -5.23 9.62
C ALA A 124 -0.85 -3.96 9.93
N THR A 125 -1.46 -3.90 11.12
CA THR A 125 -2.25 -2.74 11.57
C THR A 125 -1.38 -1.52 11.73
N ARG A 126 -0.18 -1.70 12.32
CA ARG A 126 0.76 -0.62 12.55
C ARG A 126 1.32 -0.04 11.27
N LEU A 127 1.85 -0.89 10.38
CA LEU A 127 2.35 -0.46 9.08
C LEU A 127 1.26 0.18 8.22
N ALA A 128 0.03 -0.37 8.25
CA ALA A 128 -1.12 0.27 7.63
C ALA A 128 -1.29 1.69 8.18
N SER A 129 -1.41 1.90 9.50
CA SER A 129 -1.63 3.24 10.05
C SER A 129 -0.52 4.27 9.79
N LEU A 130 0.71 3.82 9.51
CA LEU A 130 1.83 4.71 9.16
C LEU A 130 1.95 4.93 7.65
N TRP A 131 1.30 4.09 6.84
CA TRP A 131 1.34 4.21 5.40
C TRP A 131 0.63 5.48 4.94
N PRO A 132 1.25 6.33 4.11
CA PRO A 132 0.60 7.54 3.62
C PRO A 132 -0.38 7.19 2.48
N TYR A 133 -1.64 6.89 2.82
CA TYR A 133 -2.69 6.52 1.87
C TYR A 133 -2.97 7.61 0.83
N THR A 134 -3.33 7.21 -0.39
CA THR A 134 -3.65 8.18 -1.46
C THR A 134 -4.99 8.89 -1.25
N ASN A 135 -5.89 8.31 -0.46
CA ASN A 135 -7.28 8.74 -0.37
C ASN A 135 -7.55 9.67 0.82
N GLU A 136 -6.58 9.83 1.73
CA GLU A 136 -6.73 10.68 2.92
C GLU A 136 -6.59 12.17 2.60
N THR A 137 -6.04 12.51 1.44
CA THR A 137 -6.03 13.87 0.89
C THR A 137 -5.64 13.76 -0.59
N PRO A 138 -6.35 14.40 -1.54
CA PRO A 138 -5.76 14.68 -2.83
C PRO A 138 -4.40 15.33 -2.55
N VAL A 139 -3.31 14.82 -3.11
CA VAL A 139 -1.98 15.39 -2.88
C VAL A 139 -1.72 16.39 -4.00
N PRO A 140 -2.12 17.67 -3.85
CA PRO A 140 -2.18 18.64 -4.92
C PRO A 140 -0.82 19.00 -5.50
N HIS A 141 0.29 18.75 -4.81
CA HIS A 141 1.58 19.30 -5.21
C HIS A 141 2.72 18.29 -5.20
N THR A 142 3.67 18.51 -6.13
CA THR A 142 4.87 17.68 -6.30
C THR A 142 5.71 17.49 -5.02
N GLN A 143 5.72 18.48 -4.12
CA GLN A 143 6.49 18.40 -2.88
C GLN A 143 5.88 17.41 -1.88
N GLU A 144 4.58 17.52 -1.60
CA GLU A 144 3.85 16.59 -0.75
C GLU A 144 3.88 15.16 -1.30
N ARG A 145 3.87 15.01 -2.64
CA ARG A 145 4.05 13.71 -3.30
C ARG A 145 5.44 13.14 -3.08
N LYS A 146 6.50 13.96 -3.14
CA LYS A 146 7.87 13.52 -2.81
C LYS A 146 7.99 13.10 -1.35
N ASP A 147 7.35 13.84 -0.45
CA ASP A 147 7.33 13.50 0.97
C ASP A 147 6.55 12.19 1.23
N ARG A 148 5.43 11.98 0.52
CA ARG A 148 4.73 10.68 0.50
C ARG A 148 5.64 9.55 0.01
N TRP A 149 6.25 9.70 -1.17
CA TRP A 149 7.12 8.65 -1.74
C TRP A 149 8.31 8.32 -0.85
N ARG A 150 8.88 9.32 -0.16
CA ARG A 150 9.94 9.11 0.81
C ARG A 150 9.45 8.26 1.99
N ARG A 151 8.27 8.55 2.53
CA ARG A 151 7.67 7.73 3.61
C ARG A 151 7.34 6.32 3.14
N CYS A 152 6.72 6.15 1.97
CA CYS A 152 6.50 4.82 1.39
C CYS A 152 7.81 4.03 1.23
N ALA A 153 8.87 4.68 0.73
CA ALA A 153 10.17 4.04 0.54
C ALA A 153 10.81 3.57 1.85
N MET A 154 10.59 4.30 2.95
CA MET A 154 11.03 3.89 4.29
C MET A 154 10.25 2.68 4.83
N LEU A 155 8.94 2.62 4.55
CA LEU A 155 8.08 1.52 5.04
C LEU A 155 8.17 0.26 4.16
N ARG A 156 8.50 0.40 2.88
CA ARG A 156 8.48 -0.70 1.90
C ARG A 156 9.24 -1.95 2.35
N PRO A 157 10.48 -1.89 2.87
CA PRO A 157 11.21 -3.08 3.29
C PRO A 157 10.48 -3.84 4.42
N HIS A 158 9.75 -3.13 5.29
CA HIS A 158 8.95 -3.74 6.35
C HIS A 158 7.69 -4.41 5.78
N VAL A 159 7.07 -3.85 4.74
CA VAL A 159 5.95 -4.49 4.03
C VAL A 159 6.41 -5.79 3.35
N GLU A 160 7.59 -5.78 2.71
CA GLU A 160 8.19 -6.98 2.11
C GLU A 160 8.40 -8.09 3.17
N SER A 161 8.98 -7.74 4.33
CA SER A 161 9.16 -8.70 5.43
C SER A 161 7.84 -9.20 6.01
N LEU A 162 6.79 -8.36 6.05
CA LEU A 162 5.48 -8.76 6.52
C LEU A 162 4.82 -9.77 5.57
N ILE A 163 5.00 -9.60 4.25
CA ILE A 163 4.52 -10.54 3.22
C ILE A 163 5.19 -11.91 3.38
N GLU A 164 6.51 -11.94 3.59
CA GLU A 164 7.23 -13.19 3.88
C GLU A 164 6.65 -13.88 5.13
N GLY A 165 6.44 -13.11 6.20
CA GLY A 165 5.83 -13.61 7.42
C GLY A 165 4.41 -14.15 7.22
N TYR A 166 3.59 -13.52 6.36
CA TYR A 166 2.27 -14.02 5.99
C TYR A 166 2.34 -15.39 5.31
N PHE A 167 3.27 -15.55 4.35
CA PHE A 167 3.43 -16.83 3.64
C PHE A 167 4.01 -17.92 4.53
N ASP A 168 4.94 -17.59 5.43
CA ASP A 168 5.46 -18.51 6.44
C ASP A 168 4.34 -19.05 7.34
N LEU A 169 3.47 -18.16 7.83
CA LEU A 169 2.30 -18.54 8.64
C LEU A 169 1.35 -19.47 7.84
N LYS A 170 1.06 -19.11 6.60
CA LYS A 170 0.20 -19.89 5.70
C LYS A 170 0.78 -21.27 5.40
N LEU A 171 2.10 -21.37 5.18
CA LEU A 171 2.79 -22.62 4.91
C LEU A 171 2.80 -23.55 6.13
N LYS A 172 2.99 -22.99 7.32
CA LYS A 172 2.92 -23.70 8.61
C LYS A 172 1.49 -24.12 8.99
N ARG A 173 0.50 -23.89 8.11
CA ARG A 173 -0.94 -24.18 8.29
C ARG A 173 -1.54 -23.49 9.51
N HIS A 174 -0.90 -22.45 10.02
CA HIS A 174 -1.59 -21.50 10.87
C HIS A 174 -2.61 -20.79 9.99
N VAL A 175 -3.87 -20.74 10.43
CA VAL A 175 -4.94 -20.12 9.65
C VAL A 175 -4.79 -18.60 9.80
N ALA A 176 -3.77 -18.00 9.18
CA ALA A 176 -3.66 -16.55 9.08
C ALA A 176 -4.71 -16.08 8.08
N GLN A 177 -5.89 -15.71 8.59
CA GLN A 177 -6.88 -15.04 7.76
C GLN A 177 -6.30 -13.67 7.38
N PRO A 178 -6.34 -13.28 6.10
CA PRO A 178 -5.88 -11.96 5.70
C PRO A 178 -6.73 -10.92 6.42
N THR A 179 -6.08 -9.97 7.09
CA THR A 179 -6.79 -8.86 7.74
C THR A 179 -7.13 -7.78 6.73
N ILE A 180 -8.16 -6.98 7.05
CA ILE A 180 -8.50 -5.78 6.28
C ILE A 180 -7.27 -4.85 6.17
N LYS A 181 -6.54 -4.64 7.26
CA LYS A 181 -5.36 -3.77 7.28
C LYS A 181 -4.23 -4.27 6.40
N PHE A 182 -4.03 -5.58 6.34
CA PHE A 182 -3.04 -6.15 5.42
C PHE A 182 -3.42 -5.93 3.95
N VAL A 183 -4.68 -6.17 3.58
CA VAL A 183 -5.15 -5.91 2.20
C VAL A 183 -5.11 -4.42 1.83
N GLU A 184 -5.50 -3.54 2.77
CA GLU A 184 -5.36 -2.09 2.63
C GLU A 184 -3.92 -1.67 2.37
N LEU A 185 -2.98 -2.21 3.13
CA LEU A 185 -1.56 -1.92 2.96
C LEU A 185 -1.03 -2.42 1.60
N LEU A 186 -1.36 -3.65 1.21
CA LEU A 186 -0.91 -4.23 -0.07
C LEU A 186 -1.39 -3.43 -1.28
N LYS A 187 -2.67 -3.02 -1.30
CA LYS A 187 -3.20 -2.25 -2.44
C LYS A 187 -2.53 -0.88 -2.57
N GLU A 188 -2.25 -0.23 -1.46
CA GLU A 188 -1.63 1.10 -1.46
C GLU A 188 -0.14 1.04 -1.75
N ALA A 189 0.53 -0.02 -1.31
CA ALA A 189 1.88 -0.34 -1.72
C ALA A 189 1.94 -0.59 -3.23
N ALA A 190 0.98 -1.33 -3.80
CA ALA A 190 0.89 -1.51 -5.25
C ALA A 190 0.68 -0.17 -5.98
N SER A 191 -0.21 0.69 -5.47
CA SER A 191 -0.42 2.05 -6.00
C SER A 191 0.86 2.88 -5.99
N TYR A 192 1.63 2.83 -4.89
CA TYR A 192 2.95 3.46 -4.83
C TYR A 192 3.90 2.96 -5.93
N HIS A 193 3.98 1.65 -6.16
CA HIS A 193 4.82 1.08 -7.22
C HIS A 193 4.35 1.46 -8.64
N ILE A 194 3.03 1.54 -8.88
CA ILE A 194 2.48 2.03 -10.15
C ILE A 194 2.91 3.49 -10.39
N GLU A 195 2.79 4.35 -9.39
CA GLU A 195 3.21 5.76 -9.48
C GLU A 195 4.71 5.92 -9.73
N ARG A 196 5.51 4.95 -9.26
CA ARG A 196 6.96 4.91 -9.45
C ARG A 196 7.38 4.29 -10.77
N GLY A 197 6.44 3.70 -11.53
CA GLY A 197 6.74 2.96 -12.76
C GLY A 197 7.48 1.66 -12.50
N GLU A 198 7.15 0.97 -11.40
CA GLU A 198 7.75 -0.30 -10.96
C GLU A 198 6.70 -1.43 -11.11
N PRO A 199 6.35 -1.85 -12.35
CA PRO A 199 5.21 -2.72 -12.62
C PRO A 199 5.35 -4.13 -12.02
N GLU A 200 6.55 -4.68 -11.93
CA GLU A 200 6.79 -6.04 -11.41
C GLU A 200 6.39 -6.14 -9.92
N GLU A 201 6.78 -5.14 -9.12
CA GLU A 201 6.45 -5.12 -7.69
C GLU A 201 4.98 -4.78 -7.46
N ALA A 202 4.39 -3.88 -8.27
CA ALA A 202 2.95 -3.66 -8.24
C ALA A 202 2.16 -4.95 -8.57
N THR A 203 2.60 -5.71 -9.57
CA THR A 203 1.99 -7.00 -9.97
C THR A 203 2.04 -7.98 -8.81
N ARG A 204 3.22 -8.16 -8.19
CA ARG A 204 3.42 -9.06 -7.04
C ARG A 204 2.41 -8.75 -5.92
N LEU A 205 2.28 -7.48 -5.55
CA LEU A 205 1.40 -7.06 -4.45
C LEU A 205 -0.09 -7.27 -4.78
N LEU A 206 -0.51 -6.94 -6.00
CA LEU A 206 -1.88 -7.16 -6.45
C LEU A 206 -2.23 -8.65 -6.52
N ASP A 207 -1.31 -9.49 -7.00
CA ASP A 207 -1.50 -10.95 -7.08
C ASP A 207 -1.61 -11.61 -5.70
N ILE A 208 -0.99 -11.01 -4.67
CA ILE A 208 -1.17 -11.45 -3.28
C ILE A 208 -2.55 -11.02 -2.77
N ALA A 209 -2.96 -9.78 -3.02
CA ALA A 209 -4.18 -9.20 -2.47
C ALA A 209 -5.46 -9.71 -3.15
N ALA A 210 -5.47 -9.90 -4.47
CA ALA A 210 -6.68 -10.22 -5.24
C ALA A 210 -7.39 -11.50 -4.76
N PRO A 211 -6.69 -12.64 -4.54
CA PRO A 211 -7.34 -13.86 -4.04
C PRO A 211 -8.00 -13.69 -2.67
N MET A 212 -7.52 -12.75 -1.84
CA MET A 212 -8.10 -12.44 -0.53
C MET A 212 -9.47 -11.76 -0.65
N CYS A 213 -9.68 -10.97 -1.72
CA CYS A 213 -10.93 -10.27 -2.01
C CYS A 213 -11.92 -11.10 -2.85
N GLU A 214 -11.43 -12.11 -3.57
CA GLU A 214 -12.23 -12.95 -4.49
C GLU A 214 -12.72 -14.27 -3.87
N SER A 215 -12.07 -14.75 -2.80
CA SER A 215 -12.42 -16.02 -2.17
C SER A 215 -13.86 -16.04 -1.60
N ALA A 216 -14.59 -17.14 -1.81
CA ALA A 216 -15.89 -17.38 -1.18
C ALA A 216 -15.83 -17.46 0.35
N LYS A 217 -14.63 -17.64 0.92
CA LYS A 217 -14.36 -17.61 2.36
C LYS A 217 -13.91 -16.24 2.86
N ALA A 218 -13.79 -15.25 1.97
CA ALA A 218 -13.42 -13.91 2.36
C ALA A 218 -14.49 -13.31 3.28
N THR A 219 -14.05 -12.58 4.29
CA THR A 219 -14.96 -11.74 5.07
C THR A 219 -15.70 -10.79 4.12
N PRO A 220 -17.03 -10.59 4.24
CA PRO A 220 -17.79 -9.73 3.34
C PRO A 220 -17.12 -8.35 3.08
N ARG A 221 -16.55 -7.75 4.13
CA ARG A 221 -15.80 -6.48 4.01
C ARG A 221 -14.59 -6.54 3.07
N LEU A 222 -13.88 -7.67 2.98
CA LEU A 222 -12.76 -7.80 2.04
C LEU A 222 -13.21 -7.78 0.59
N THR A 223 -14.42 -8.26 0.31
CA THR A 223 -14.97 -8.25 -1.05
C THR A 223 -15.28 -6.83 -1.55
N GLU A 224 -15.48 -5.87 -0.63
CA GLU A 224 -15.73 -4.47 -0.97
C GLU A 224 -14.51 -3.78 -1.60
N TYR A 225 -13.30 -4.33 -1.40
CA TYR A 225 -12.06 -3.79 -1.98
C TYR A 225 -11.76 -4.30 -3.39
N ARG A 226 -12.53 -5.26 -3.95
CA ARG A 226 -12.33 -5.75 -5.33
C ARG A 226 -12.19 -4.62 -6.38
N PRO A 227 -13.07 -3.61 -6.44
CA PRO A 227 -12.92 -2.55 -7.42
C PRO A 227 -11.63 -1.73 -7.25
N GLU A 228 -11.10 -1.60 -6.02
CA GLU A 228 -9.80 -0.94 -5.80
C GLU A 228 -8.64 -1.79 -6.33
N ILE A 229 -8.69 -3.12 -6.11
CA ILE A 229 -7.72 -4.07 -6.69
C ILE A 229 -7.77 -4.03 -8.23
N TYR A 230 -8.98 -4.02 -8.82
CA TYR A 230 -9.13 -3.92 -10.27
C TYR A 230 -8.59 -2.61 -10.83
N ARG A 231 -8.80 -1.48 -10.13
CA ARG A 231 -8.18 -0.19 -10.49
C ARG A 231 -6.66 -0.26 -10.43
N GLY A 232 -6.09 -0.98 -9.45
CA GLY A 232 -4.66 -1.28 -9.40
C GLY A 232 -4.17 -1.99 -10.67
N TYR A 233 -4.86 -3.05 -11.11
CA TYR A 233 -4.52 -3.73 -12.36
C TYR A 233 -4.76 -2.87 -13.61
N VAL A 234 -5.75 -1.98 -13.62
CA VAL A 234 -5.92 -1.00 -14.70
C VAL A 234 -4.72 -0.06 -14.78
N GLY A 235 -4.27 0.48 -13.64
CA GLY A 235 -3.05 1.30 -13.57
C GLY A 235 -1.81 0.55 -14.05
N LEU A 236 -1.66 -0.71 -13.63
CA LEU A 236 -0.59 -1.59 -14.10
C LEU A 236 -0.65 -1.80 -15.63
N ALA A 237 -1.82 -2.15 -16.16
CA ALA A 237 -2.01 -2.37 -17.59
C ALA A 237 -1.75 -1.11 -18.42
N HIS A 238 -2.03 0.07 -17.86
CA HIS A 238 -1.71 1.35 -18.48
C HIS A 238 -0.19 1.54 -18.62
N ILE A 239 0.57 1.34 -17.54
CA ILE A 239 2.03 1.54 -17.55
C ILE A 239 2.77 0.46 -18.36
N THR A 240 2.29 -0.78 -18.36
CA THR A 240 2.89 -1.89 -19.15
C THR A 240 2.39 -1.93 -20.59
N ARG A 241 1.35 -1.14 -20.92
CA ARG A 241 0.65 -1.13 -22.22
C ARG A 241 0.05 -2.49 -22.61
N GLU A 242 -0.31 -3.30 -21.62
CA GLU A 242 -0.96 -4.59 -21.83
C GLU A 242 -2.45 -4.45 -22.11
N ARG A 243 -2.81 -4.29 -23.40
CA ARG A 243 -4.19 -4.04 -23.85
C ARG A 243 -5.23 -5.05 -23.33
N ARG A 244 -4.87 -6.34 -23.29
CA ARG A 244 -5.80 -7.40 -22.81
C ARG A 244 -6.01 -7.34 -21.30
N LEU A 245 -4.95 -7.04 -20.55
CA LEU A 245 -5.03 -6.85 -19.10
C LEU A 245 -5.91 -5.64 -18.79
N TYR A 246 -5.72 -4.55 -19.54
CA TYR A 246 -6.53 -3.33 -19.42
C TYR A 246 -8.01 -3.65 -19.66
N LEU A 247 -8.33 -4.28 -20.79
CA LEU A 247 -9.71 -4.69 -21.13
C LEU A 247 -10.35 -5.48 -19.99
N LYS A 248 -9.69 -6.56 -19.54
CA LYS A 248 -10.20 -7.44 -18.48
C LYS A 248 -10.53 -6.66 -17.21
N TYR A 249 -9.59 -5.87 -16.69
CA TYR A 249 -9.77 -5.22 -15.40
C TYR A 249 -10.61 -3.94 -15.46
N ALA A 250 -10.66 -3.25 -16.60
CA ALA A 250 -11.62 -2.18 -16.83
C ALA A 250 -13.06 -2.70 -16.84
N GLU A 251 -13.33 -3.83 -17.52
CA GLU A 251 -14.65 -4.47 -17.53
C GLU A 251 -15.07 -4.94 -16.13
N LEU A 252 -14.17 -5.61 -15.41
CA LEU A 252 -14.43 -6.04 -14.04
C LEU A 252 -14.72 -4.86 -13.11
N ASN A 253 -13.94 -3.78 -13.20
CA ASN A 253 -14.18 -2.57 -12.41
C ASN A 253 -15.52 -1.91 -12.79
N PHE A 254 -15.80 -1.77 -14.08
CA PHE A 254 -17.03 -1.16 -14.58
C PHE A 254 -18.28 -1.90 -14.11
N ASN A 255 -18.27 -3.24 -14.18
CA ASN A 255 -19.40 -4.05 -13.73
C ASN A 255 -19.71 -3.83 -12.25
N VAL A 256 -18.68 -3.82 -11.39
CA VAL A 256 -18.87 -3.60 -9.95
C VAL A 256 -19.40 -2.19 -9.65
N GLU A 257 -18.84 -1.16 -10.28
CA GLU A 257 -19.29 0.22 -10.04
C GLU A 257 -20.71 0.45 -10.60
N LEU A 258 -21.06 -0.20 -11.71
CA LEU A 258 -22.40 -0.15 -12.26
C LEU A 258 -23.44 -0.87 -11.38
N GLU A 259 -23.07 -2.01 -10.78
CA GLU A 259 -23.91 -2.69 -9.79
C GLU A 259 -24.15 -1.81 -8.57
N ARG A 260 -23.09 -1.21 -8.00
CA ARG A 260 -23.20 -0.25 -6.89
C ARG A 260 -24.10 0.94 -7.22
N PHE A 261 -24.01 1.46 -8.44
CA PHE A 261 -24.89 2.52 -8.91
C PHE A 261 -26.35 2.06 -8.98
N LYS A 262 -26.62 0.87 -9.52
CA LYS A 262 -27.98 0.32 -9.60
C LYS A 262 -28.61 0.10 -8.22
N GLU A 263 -27.82 -0.34 -7.25
CA GLU A 263 -28.28 -0.59 -5.89
C GLU A 263 -28.52 0.70 -5.09
N SER A 264 -27.63 1.67 -5.21
CA SER A 264 -27.68 2.91 -4.42
C SER A 264 -28.39 4.08 -5.09
N GLY A 265 -28.50 4.06 -6.42
CA GLY A 265 -28.92 5.20 -7.25
C GLY A 265 -27.95 6.39 -7.23
N LYS A 266 -26.79 6.27 -6.57
CA LYS A 266 -25.87 7.38 -6.34
C LYS A 266 -24.72 7.39 -7.34
N GLU A 267 -24.60 8.47 -8.10
CA GLU A 267 -23.44 8.76 -8.93
C GLU A 267 -22.19 9.02 -8.07
N THR A 268 -21.05 8.45 -8.46
CA THR A 268 -19.78 8.55 -7.71
C THR A 268 -18.59 8.84 -8.62
N ALA A 269 -17.52 9.40 -8.06
CA ALA A 269 -16.25 9.57 -8.77
C ALA A 269 -15.65 8.24 -9.27
N SER A 270 -15.87 7.15 -8.53
CA SER A 270 -15.45 5.80 -8.93
C SER A 270 -16.18 5.32 -10.18
N LEU A 271 -17.50 5.54 -10.25
CA LEU A 271 -18.29 5.23 -11.44
C LEU A 271 -17.82 6.04 -12.66
N ALA A 272 -17.58 7.34 -12.47
CA ALA A 272 -17.05 8.20 -13.54
C ALA A 272 -15.69 7.70 -14.05
N SER A 273 -14.79 7.33 -13.14
CA SER A 273 -13.48 6.77 -13.49
C SER A 273 -13.59 5.42 -14.21
N ALA A 274 -14.58 4.59 -13.86
CA ALA A 274 -14.82 3.34 -14.56
C ALA A 274 -15.29 3.57 -16.02
N TYR A 275 -16.10 4.60 -16.26
CA TYR A 275 -16.41 5.04 -17.62
C TYR A 275 -15.17 5.53 -18.38
N ASP A 276 -14.27 6.29 -17.75
CA ASP A 276 -13.03 6.72 -18.40
C ASP A 276 -12.16 5.54 -18.83
N HIS A 277 -11.92 4.59 -17.92
CA HIS A 277 -11.13 3.40 -18.22
C HIS A 277 -11.76 2.58 -19.35
N THR A 278 -13.09 2.43 -19.34
CA THR A 278 -13.82 1.74 -20.41
C THR A 278 -13.71 2.49 -21.74
N GLY A 279 -13.81 3.82 -21.73
CA GLY A 279 -13.65 4.66 -22.91
C GLY A 279 -12.24 4.56 -23.51
N ILE A 280 -11.21 4.57 -22.66
CA ILE A 280 -9.81 4.35 -23.08
C ILE A 280 -9.67 2.99 -23.75
N VAL A 281 -10.22 1.94 -23.14
CA VAL A 281 -10.20 0.58 -23.72
C VAL A 281 -10.94 0.54 -25.06
N TYR A 282 -12.13 1.12 -25.17
CA TYR A 282 -12.84 1.17 -26.46
C TYR A 282 -12.02 1.86 -27.54
N ASN A 283 -11.36 2.98 -27.23
CA ASN A 283 -10.46 3.63 -28.17
C ASN A 283 -9.27 2.74 -28.57
N LEU A 284 -8.65 2.03 -27.62
CA LEU A 284 -7.54 1.08 -27.88
C LEU A 284 -7.94 -0.08 -28.81
N PHE A 285 -9.23 -0.39 -28.89
CA PHE A 285 -9.81 -1.41 -29.76
C PHE A 285 -10.62 -0.79 -30.94
N SER A 286 -10.34 0.47 -31.28
CA SER A 286 -10.93 1.18 -32.43
C SER A 286 -12.46 1.33 -32.40
N ARG A 287 -13.06 1.26 -31.21
CA ARG A 287 -14.48 1.54 -30.96
C ARG A 287 -14.65 3.01 -30.56
N HIS A 288 -14.37 3.91 -31.50
CA HIS A 288 -14.23 5.34 -31.24
C HIS A 288 -15.53 6.00 -30.75
N GLU A 289 -16.67 5.66 -31.36
CA GLU A 289 -17.98 6.20 -30.98
C GLU A 289 -18.38 5.75 -29.57
N ASP A 290 -18.06 4.51 -29.22
CA ASP A 290 -18.33 3.96 -27.88
C ASP A 290 -17.44 4.65 -26.84
N ALA A 291 -16.17 4.90 -27.18
CA ALA A 291 -15.25 5.64 -26.34
C ALA A 291 -15.75 7.04 -26.03
N ILE A 292 -16.21 7.78 -27.06
CA ILE A 292 -16.78 9.13 -26.90
C ILE A 292 -17.97 9.10 -25.94
N ARG A 293 -18.92 8.18 -26.11
CA ARG A 293 -20.10 8.07 -25.21
C ARG A 293 -19.70 7.78 -23.76
N CYS A 294 -18.66 6.97 -23.54
CA CYS A 294 -18.13 6.74 -22.21
C CYS A 294 -17.57 8.03 -21.60
N PHE A 295 -16.75 8.79 -22.34
CA PHE A 295 -16.20 10.06 -21.86
C PHE A 295 -17.28 11.12 -21.61
N GLU A 296 -18.30 11.21 -22.46
CA GLU A 296 -19.45 12.11 -22.26
C GLU A 296 -20.23 11.77 -20.98
N THR A 297 -20.50 10.48 -20.77
CA THR A 297 -21.18 9.98 -19.56
C THR A 297 -20.35 10.27 -18.31
N SER A 298 -19.05 10.02 -18.39
CA SER A 298 -18.07 10.31 -17.36
C SER A 298 -18.01 11.80 -16.98
N ILE A 299 -18.08 12.70 -17.97
CA ILE A 299 -18.18 14.15 -17.78
C ILE A 299 -19.50 14.54 -17.12
N ALA A 300 -20.62 13.95 -17.55
CA ALA A 300 -21.94 14.23 -17.00
C ALA A 300 -22.02 13.85 -15.51
N ILE A 301 -21.55 12.64 -15.16
CA ILE A 301 -21.47 12.17 -13.77
C ILE A 301 -20.66 13.15 -12.92
N ARG A 302 -19.47 13.54 -13.37
CA ARG A 302 -18.59 14.45 -12.59
C ARG A 302 -19.25 15.79 -12.30
N ARG A 303 -19.99 16.35 -13.26
CA ARG A 303 -20.70 17.63 -13.09
C ARG A 303 -21.81 17.56 -12.05
N ASN A 304 -22.35 16.38 -11.78
CA ASN A 304 -23.41 16.16 -10.80
C ASN A 304 -22.87 15.86 -9.39
N LEU A 305 -21.55 15.70 -9.22
CA LEU A 305 -20.94 15.49 -7.90
C LEU A 305 -21.00 16.77 -7.07
N GLU A 306 -21.28 16.63 -5.76
CA GLU A 306 -21.46 17.74 -4.83
C GLU A 306 -20.22 18.65 -4.73
N ASP A 307 -19.03 18.06 -4.82
CA ASP A 307 -17.73 18.71 -4.75
C ASP A 307 -17.07 18.89 -6.13
N PHE A 308 -17.88 18.94 -7.19
CA PHE A 308 -17.40 19.09 -8.56
C PHE A 308 -16.44 20.27 -8.71
N ARG A 309 -15.31 20.00 -9.36
CA ARG A 309 -14.36 21.01 -9.83
C ARG A 309 -14.11 20.85 -11.32
N LYS A 310 -13.98 21.98 -12.03
CA LYS A 310 -13.79 21.99 -13.49
C LYS A 310 -12.58 21.18 -13.95
N ASP A 311 -11.50 21.18 -13.18
CA ASP A 311 -10.27 20.45 -13.48
C ASP A 311 -10.46 18.93 -13.50
N TRP A 312 -11.51 18.39 -12.88
CA TRP A 312 -11.82 16.96 -12.93
C TRP A 312 -12.27 16.50 -14.31
N LEU A 313 -12.64 17.42 -15.20
CA LEU A 313 -12.99 17.10 -16.58
C LEU A 313 -11.75 16.91 -17.47
N PHE A 314 -10.54 17.19 -16.97
CA PHE A 314 -9.32 17.12 -17.77
C PHE A 314 -9.09 15.73 -18.36
N ILE A 315 -9.14 14.67 -17.55
CA ILE A 315 -8.88 13.29 -17.98
C ILE A 315 -9.85 12.84 -19.10
N PRO A 316 -11.19 12.88 -18.92
CA PRO A 316 -12.11 12.49 -19.98
C PRO A 316 -11.98 13.36 -21.23
N LYS A 317 -11.81 14.68 -21.10
CA LYS A 317 -11.62 15.58 -22.25
C LYS A 317 -10.34 15.27 -23.02
N TYR A 318 -9.23 15.05 -22.31
CA TYR A 318 -7.95 14.68 -22.91
C TYR A 318 -8.08 13.40 -23.73
N HIS A 319 -8.65 12.34 -23.15
CA HIS A 319 -8.81 11.08 -23.88
C HIS A 319 -9.83 11.17 -25.02
N MET A 320 -10.89 11.97 -24.87
CA MET A 320 -11.84 12.25 -25.96
C MET A 320 -11.18 13.00 -27.12
N ALA A 321 -10.33 14.00 -26.84
CA ALA A 321 -9.55 14.66 -27.88
C ALA A 321 -8.62 13.69 -28.61
N HIS A 322 -7.98 12.76 -27.89
CA HIS A 322 -7.20 11.68 -28.52
C HIS A 322 -8.03 10.78 -29.44
N VAL A 323 -9.31 10.54 -29.14
CA VAL A 323 -10.20 9.83 -30.06
C VAL A 323 -10.39 10.65 -31.34
N TYR A 324 -10.65 11.95 -31.24
CA TYR A 324 -10.83 12.81 -32.42
C TYR A 324 -9.55 12.94 -33.26
N LEU A 325 -8.37 12.96 -32.64
CA LEU A 325 -7.10 12.86 -33.38
C LEU A 325 -7.00 11.55 -34.17
N HIS A 326 -7.40 10.41 -33.60
CA HIS A 326 -7.45 9.14 -34.35
C HIS A 326 -8.44 9.15 -35.52
N LEU A 327 -9.51 9.96 -35.41
CA LEU A 327 -10.50 10.15 -36.47
C LEU A 327 -10.08 11.22 -37.51
N GLY A 328 -8.95 11.92 -37.30
CA GLY A 328 -8.48 13.00 -38.17
C GLY A 328 -9.22 14.34 -38.01
N ASP A 329 -9.95 14.53 -36.91
CA ASP A 329 -10.68 15.77 -36.59
C ASP A 329 -9.83 16.62 -35.62
N ASP A 330 -8.75 17.18 -36.17
CA ASP A 330 -7.76 17.95 -35.41
C ASP A 330 -8.36 19.23 -34.80
N GLU A 331 -9.29 19.87 -35.49
CA GLU A 331 -9.96 21.10 -35.04
C GLU A 331 -10.79 20.82 -33.77
N ARG A 332 -11.59 19.76 -33.77
CA ARG A 332 -12.38 19.39 -32.59
C ARG A 332 -11.49 18.92 -31.45
N ALA A 333 -10.44 18.15 -31.73
CA ALA A 333 -9.48 17.72 -30.72
C ALA A 333 -8.83 18.93 -30.03
N ALA A 334 -8.36 19.91 -30.80
CA ALA A 334 -7.77 21.15 -30.28
C ALA A 334 -8.76 21.93 -29.41
N GLY A 335 -10.00 22.14 -29.88
CA GLY A 335 -11.02 22.85 -29.11
C GLY A 335 -11.37 22.19 -27.76
N ILE A 336 -11.39 20.85 -27.71
CA ILE A 336 -11.60 20.10 -26.47
C ILE A 336 -10.43 20.27 -25.50
N LEU A 337 -9.19 20.17 -26.01
CA LEU A 337 -7.98 20.34 -25.20
C LEU A 337 -7.86 21.77 -24.66
N ASP A 338 -8.10 22.78 -25.48
CA ASP A 338 -8.10 24.18 -25.06
C ASP A 338 -9.09 24.42 -23.93
N SER A 339 -10.32 23.89 -24.07
CA SER A 339 -11.31 23.97 -23.00
C SER A 339 -10.85 23.26 -21.71
N ALA A 340 -10.21 22.09 -21.82
CA ALA A 340 -9.70 21.36 -20.65
C ALA A 340 -8.55 22.11 -19.95
N ILE A 341 -7.69 22.77 -20.72
CA ILE A 341 -6.58 23.58 -20.21
C ILE A 341 -7.11 24.84 -19.53
N ILE A 342 -8.07 25.55 -20.13
CA ILE A 342 -8.72 26.72 -19.53
C ILE A 342 -9.33 26.35 -18.18
N ASP A 343 -10.14 25.27 -18.13
CA ASP A 343 -10.74 24.78 -16.89
C ASP A 343 -9.68 24.50 -15.81
N ARG A 344 -8.53 23.96 -16.19
CA ARG A 344 -7.43 23.65 -15.26
C ARG A 344 -6.71 24.91 -14.76
N VAL A 345 -6.41 25.84 -15.67
CA VAL A 345 -5.76 27.13 -15.34
C VAL A 345 -6.64 27.96 -14.42
N GLU A 346 -7.96 27.97 -14.61
CA GLU A 346 -8.89 28.65 -13.71
C GLU A 346 -8.82 28.10 -12.27
N VAL A 347 -8.58 26.81 -12.11
CA VAL A 347 -8.57 26.15 -10.80
C VAL A 347 -7.20 26.23 -10.12
N HIS A 348 -6.11 26.10 -10.86
CA HIS A 348 -4.75 25.96 -10.30
C HIS A 348 -3.78 27.09 -10.66
N GLY A 349 -4.15 27.97 -11.58
CA GLY A 349 -3.28 28.99 -12.18
C GLY A 349 -2.44 28.45 -13.34
N GLU A 350 -1.72 29.37 -14.00
CA GLU A 350 -0.78 29.01 -15.06
C GLU A 350 0.46 28.28 -14.51
N TYR A 351 1.03 27.37 -15.31
CA TYR A 351 2.23 26.59 -14.98
C TYR A 351 2.12 25.79 -13.67
N ASP A 352 0.90 25.39 -13.33
CA ASP A 352 0.64 24.63 -12.12
C ASP A 352 1.42 23.30 -12.12
N ARG A 353 1.70 22.79 -10.92
CA ARG A 353 2.34 21.49 -10.70
C ARG A 353 1.39 20.47 -10.09
N TYR A 354 0.09 20.71 -10.23
CA TYR A 354 -0.94 19.78 -9.81
C TYR A 354 -0.84 18.51 -10.65
N SER A 355 -1.09 17.37 -10.04
CA SER A 355 -1.20 16.13 -10.80
C SER A 355 -2.50 15.48 -10.42
N HIS A 356 -3.38 15.35 -11.42
CA HIS A 356 -4.50 14.43 -11.33
C HIS A 356 -3.92 13.04 -11.05
N ARG A 357 -4.49 12.37 -10.05
CA ARG A 357 -4.44 10.92 -9.95
C ARG A 357 -5.80 10.41 -10.37
#